data_AF-A0A965VEQ9-F1
#
_entry.id   AF-A0A965VEQ9-F1
#
_cell.length_a   1.000
_cell.length_b   1.000
_cell.length_c   1.000
_cell.angle_alpha   90.00
_cell.angle_beta   90.00
_cell.angle_gamma   90.00
#
_symmetry.space_group_name_H-M   'P 1'
#
loop_
_entity.id
_entity.type
_entity.pdbx_description
1 polymer ?
#
loop_
_entity_poly.entity_id
_entity_poly.type
_entity_poly.pdbx_seq_one_letter_code
_entity_poly.pdbx_strand_id
1 'polypeptide(L)'
;MKWLLLCVPAALLVQWLEGNPLLIFVLSLTAIVPLVEVMGDTTEQLAARLGPTIGGLLNATLANAPELIIGCVALSNGLAPVVKASLTGSILVNMLVGLGCALVIGGAKYGIQRFDRKRLRTSVAMLMLCASCFIVPAV
;
A
#
# COMPACT_ATOMS: atom_id res chain seq x y z
N MET A 1 16.12 4.17 4.57
CA MET A 1 15.11 5.15 4.12
C MET A 1 14.73 6.20 5.17
N LYS A 2 15.02 5.98 6.47
CA LYS A 2 14.67 6.91 7.57
C LYS A 2 15.10 8.38 7.39
N TRP A 3 16.14 8.68 6.62
CA TRP A 3 16.55 10.05 6.30
C TRP A 3 15.49 10.85 5.52
N LEU A 4 14.62 10.16 4.76
CA LEU A 4 13.47 10.77 4.08
C LEU A 4 12.42 11.33 5.07
N LEU A 5 12.48 10.99 6.35
CA LEU A 5 11.61 11.61 7.36
C LEU A 5 11.85 13.11 7.51
N LEU A 6 13.03 13.61 7.10
CA LEU A 6 13.29 15.06 7.02
C LEU A 6 12.38 15.76 6.00
N CYS A 7 11.78 15.04 5.05
CA CYS A 7 10.78 15.59 4.14
C CYS A 7 9.48 16.00 4.86
N VAL A 8 9.17 15.45 6.04
CA VAL A 8 7.99 15.84 6.84
C VAL A 8 8.08 17.30 7.30
N PRO A 9 9.09 17.70 8.11
CA PRO A 9 9.21 19.10 8.52
C PRO A 9 9.49 20.02 7.32
N ALA A 10 10.19 19.54 6.29
CA ALA A 10 10.40 20.33 5.08
C ALA A 10 9.09 20.64 4.34
N ALA A 11 8.19 19.66 4.17
CA ALA A 11 6.88 19.88 3.55
C ALA A 11 6.04 20.88 4.35
N LEU A 12 6.02 20.75 5.68
CA LEU A 12 5.31 21.67 6.57
C LEU A 12 5.87 23.10 6.52
N LEU A 13 7.19 23.24 6.47
CA LEU A 13 7.85 24.54 6.38
C LEU A 13 7.53 25.22 5.04
N VAL A 14 7.63 24.49 3.92
CA VAL A 14 7.27 25.02 2.59
C VAL A 14 5.79 25.41 2.54
N GLN A 15 4.90 24.62 3.16
CA GLN A 15 3.49 24.96 3.28
C GLN A 15 3.26 26.23 4.10
N TRP A 16 3.96 26.39 5.22
CA TRP A 16 3.84 27.55 6.09
C TRP A 16 4.32 28.84 5.44
N LEU A 17 5.31 28.74 4.55
CA LEU A 17 5.79 29.86 3.73
C LEU A 17 4.96 30.08 2.44
N GLU A 18 3.81 29.41 2.29
CA GLU A 18 2.96 29.45 1.09
C GLU A 18 3.74 29.15 -0.20
N GLY A 19 4.69 28.21 -0.12
CA GLY A 19 5.55 27.81 -1.22
C GLY A 19 4.83 27.06 -2.34
N ASN A 20 5.60 26.64 -3.35
CA ASN A 20 5.05 26.01 -4.55
C ASN A 20 4.25 24.72 -4.22
N PRO A 21 2.98 24.61 -4.63
CA PRO A 21 2.14 23.43 -4.38
C PRO A 21 2.73 22.11 -4.90
N LEU A 22 3.42 22.14 -6.05
CA LEU A 22 4.08 20.94 -6.59
C LEU A 22 5.22 20.48 -5.69
N LEU A 23 5.95 21.42 -5.08
CA LEU A 23 7.04 21.09 -4.16
C LEU A 23 6.49 20.47 -2.87
N ILE A 24 5.41 21.03 -2.33
CA ILE A 24 4.71 20.48 -1.15
C ILE A 24 4.22 19.06 -1.46
N PHE A 25 3.64 18.84 -2.63
CA PHE A 25 3.16 17.53 -3.08
C PHE A 25 4.29 16.50 -3.16
N VAL A 26 5.40 16.84 -3.83
CA VAL A 26 6.55 15.93 -3.96
C VAL A 26 7.21 15.64 -2.62
N LEU A 27 7.38 16.65 -1.76
CA LEU A 27 7.93 16.45 -0.42
C LEU A 27 7.02 15.57 0.44
N SER A 28 5.70 15.79 0.37
CA SER A 28 4.70 14.97 1.09
C SER A 28 4.71 13.52 0.60
N LEU A 29 4.72 13.28 -0.72
CA LEU A 29 4.81 11.93 -1.28
C LEU A 29 6.08 11.21 -0.84
N THR A 30 7.21 11.92 -0.84
CA THR A 30 8.50 11.36 -0.43
C THR A 30 8.52 11.04 1.07
N ALA A 31 7.88 11.90 1.88
CA ALA A 31 7.76 11.72 3.33
C ALA A 31 6.86 10.53 3.70
N ILE A 32 5.85 10.21 2.88
CA ILE A 32 4.95 9.06 3.11
C ILE A 32 5.71 7.74 3.08
N VAL A 33 6.68 7.57 2.17
CA VAL A 33 7.43 6.30 2.01
C VAL A 33 8.01 5.76 3.33
N PRO A 34 8.86 6.49 4.08
CA PRO A 34 9.39 6.01 5.36
C PRO A 34 8.32 5.94 6.47
N LEU A 35 7.26 6.76 6.41
CA LEU A 35 6.18 6.73 7.41
C LEU A 35 5.38 5.42 7.31
N VAL A 36 5.07 4.99 6.08
CA VAL A 36 4.39 3.73 5.81
C VAL A 36 5.24 2.54 6.27
N GLU A 37 6.55 2.57 6.01
CA GLU A 37 7.49 1.55 6.48
C GLU A 37 7.47 1.43 8.02
N VAL A 38 7.61 2.56 8.73
CA VAL A 38 7.59 2.57 10.21
C VAL A 38 6.24 2.10 10.76
N MET A 39 5.13 2.52 10.14
CA MET A 39 3.80 2.10 10.55
C MET A 39 3.59 0.59 10.33
N GLY A 40 4.06 0.05 9.21
CA GLY A 40 4.04 -1.39 8.89
C GLY A 40 4.84 -2.20 9.91
N ASP A 41 6.09 -1.84 10.16
CA ASP A 41 6.96 -2.51 11.13
C ASP A 41 6.35 -2.54 12.53
N THR A 42 5.76 -1.41 12.95
CA THR A 42 5.11 -1.28 14.25
C THR A 42 3.85 -2.13 14.33
N THR A 43 3.07 -2.16 13.24
CA THR A 43 1.86 -2.98 13.12
C THR A 43 2.18 -4.46 13.23
N GLU A 44 3.22 -4.93 12.53
CA GLU A 44 3.62 -6.33 12.56
C GLU A 44 4.08 -6.74 13.96
N GLN A 45 4.89 -5.90 14.63
CA GLN A 45 5.33 -6.14 16.00
C GLN A 45 4.18 -6.16 17.00
N LEU A 46 3.17 -5.29 16.82
CA LEU A 46 2.00 -5.26 17.66
C LEU A 46 1.11 -6.49 17.42
N ALA A 47 0.86 -6.84 16.16
CA ALA A 47 0.09 -8.02 15.78
C ALA A 47 0.69 -9.31 16.33
N ALA A 48 2.03 -9.44 16.30
CA ALA A 48 2.74 -10.59 16.84
C ALA A 48 2.51 -10.81 18.35
N ARG A 49 2.16 -9.76 19.10
CA ARG A 49 1.91 -9.83 20.55
C ARG A 49 0.43 -10.08 20.92
N LEU A 50 -0.49 -9.94 19.96
CA LEU A 50 -1.94 -9.99 20.21
C LEU A 50 -2.59 -11.34 19.87
N GLY A 51 -1.78 -12.34 19.53
CA GLY A 51 -2.26 -13.67 19.12
C GLY A 51 -2.83 -13.69 17.68
N PRO A 52 -3.08 -14.88 17.12
CA PRO A 52 -3.32 -15.05 15.68
C PRO A 52 -4.57 -14.34 15.16
N THR A 53 -5.68 -14.36 15.91
CA THR A 53 -6.95 -13.78 15.44
C THR A 53 -6.94 -12.25 15.50
N ILE A 54 -6.62 -11.68 16.67
CA ILE A 54 -6.61 -10.21 16.87
C ILE A 54 -5.44 -9.60 16.11
N GLY A 55 -4.26 -10.23 16.16
CA GLY A 55 -3.09 -9.80 15.40
C GLY A 55 -3.34 -9.84 13.89
N GLY A 56 -4.00 -10.89 13.38
CA GLY A 56 -4.38 -10.97 11.97
C GLY A 56 -5.33 -9.85 11.54
N LEU A 57 -6.36 -9.56 12.35
CA LEU A 57 -7.30 -8.47 12.09
C LEU A 57 -6.58 -7.10 12.10
N LEU A 58 -5.74 -6.87 13.10
CA LEU A 58 -5.01 -5.62 13.27
C LEU A 58 -3.98 -5.40 12.15
N ASN A 59 -3.29 -6.46 11.72
CA ASN A 59 -2.39 -6.39 10.59
C ASN A 59 -3.13 -6.07 9.29
N ALA A 60 -4.27 -6.73 9.05
CA ALA A 60 -5.06 -6.49 7.84
C ALA A 60 -5.61 -5.05 7.75
N THR A 61 -5.95 -4.42 8.88
CA THR A 61 -6.46 -3.05 8.90
C THR A 61 -5.34 -2.02 8.87
N LEU A 62 -4.33 -2.15 9.74
CA LEU A 62 -3.29 -1.14 9.89
C LEU A 62 -2.21 -1.18 8.80
N ALA A 63 -1.93 -2.34 8.19
CA ALA A 63 -1.01 -2.40 7.05
C ALA A 63 -1.53 -1.63 5.83
N ASN A 64 -2.86 -1.52 5.69
CA ASN A 64 -3.52 -0.76 4.64
C ASN A 64 -4.03 0.62 5.12
N ALA A 65 -3.80 0.97 6.39
CA ALA A 65 -4.31 2.23 6.95
C ALA A 65 -3.79 3.49 6.24
N PRO A 66 -2.53 3.57 5.77
CA PRO A 66 -2.08 4.74 5.00
C PRO A 66 -2.92 4.98 3.74
N GLU A 67 -3.24 3.92 3.00
CA GLU A 67 -4.10 4.00 1.81
C GLU A 67 -5.52 4.43 2.19
N LEU A 68 -6.07 3.88 3.27
CA LEU A 68 -7.40 4.26 3.78
C LEU A 68 -7.45 5.72 4.25
N ILE A 69 -6.43 6.21 4.95
CA ILE A 69 -6.34 7.59 5.43
C ILE A 69 -6.30 8.55 4.22
N ILE A 70 -5.40 8.31 3.26
CA ILE A 70 -5.27 9.14 2.06
C ILE A 70 -6.56 9.09 1.24
N GLY A 71 -7.15 7.91 1.08
CA GLY A 71 -8.42 7.71 0.37
C GLY A 71 -9.58 8.47 1.02
N CYS A 72 -9.72 8.39 2.35
CA CYS A 72 -10.75 9.12 3.09
C CYS A 72 -10.57 10.64 2.94
N VAL A 73 -9.35 11.15 3.12
CA VAL A 73 -9.06 12.60 2.97
C VAL A 73 -9.36 13.05 1.54
N ALA A 74 -8.95 12.29 0.53
CA ALA A 74 -9.22 12.60 -0.87
C ALA A 74 -10.74 12.60 -1.17
N LEU A 75 -11.48 11.62 -0.66
CA LEU A 75 -12.95 11.57 -0.78
C LEU A 75 -13.63 12.77 -0.12
N SER A 76 -13.20 13.14 1.09
CA SER A 76 -13.72 14.32 1.79
C SER A 76 -13.46 15.63 1.01
N ASN A 77 -12.46 15.66 0.14
CA ASN A 77 -12.17 16.78 -0.76
C ASN A 77 -12.80 16.62 -2.16
N GLY A 78 -13.72 15.66 -2.36
CA GLY A 78 -14.41 15.45 -3.63
C GLY A 78 -13.56 14.76 -4.71
N LEU A 79 -12.38 14.23 -4.36
CA LEU A 79 -11.45 13.60 -5.31
C LEU A 79 -11.75 12.11 -5.51
N ALA A 80 -13.02 11.77 -5.72
CA ALA A 80 -13.45 10.39 -5.98
C ALA A 80 -12.72 9.72 -7.17
N PRO A 81 -12.42 10.41 -8.29
CA PRO A 81 -11.64 9.81 -9.38
C PRO A 81 -10.22 9.40 -8.94
N VAL A 82 -9.58 10.19 -8.08
CA VAL A 82 -8.23 9.89 -7.57
C VAL A 82 -8.26 8.65 -6.68
N VAL A 83 -9.28 8.52 -5.84
CA VAL A 83 -9.44 7.36 -4.95
C VAL A 83 -9.67 6.09 -5.74
N LYS A 84 -10.55 6.12 -6.75
CA LYS A 84 -10.76 4.99 -7.67
C LYS A 84 -9.46 4.60 -8.38
N ALA A 85 -8.75 5.58 -8.94
CA ALA A 85 -7.47 5.34 -9.61
C ALA A 85 -6.41 4.75 -8.66
N SER A 86 -6.33 5.24 -7.42
CA SER A 86 -5.39 4.75 -6.41
C SER A 86 -5.68 3.31 -6.00
N LEU A 87 -6.96 2.94 -5.79
CA LEU A 87 -7.35 1.58 -5.44
C LEU A 87 -7.03 0.59 -6.58
N THR A 88 -7.40 0.94 -7.82
CA THR A 88 -7.05 0.13 -8.99
C THR A 88 -5.54 0.02 -9.15
N GLY A 89 -4.81 1.13 -8.96
CA GLY A 89 -3.35 1.17 -9.02
C GLY A 89 -2.68 0.25 -8.00
N SER A 90 -3.13 0.27 -6.73
CA SER A 90 -2.57 -0.59 -5.67
C SER A 90 -2.75 -2.08 -5.99
N ILE A 91 -3.92 -2.48 -6.50
CA ILE A 91 -4.18 -3.86 -6.96
C ILE A 91 -3.21 -4.25 -8.09
N LEU A 92 -3.07 -3.40 -9.12
CA LEU A 92 -2.18 -3.67 -10.25
C LEU A 92 -0.71 -3.75 -9.84
N VAL A 93 -0.25 -2.84 -8.99
CA VAL A 93 1.12 -2.83 -8.47
C VAL A 93 1.41 -4.11 -7.71
N ASN A 94 0.52 -4.57 -6.83
CA ASN A 94 0.74 -5.80 -6.07
C ASN A 94 0.72 -7.06 -6.95
N MET A 95 -0.24 -7.14 -7.89
CA MET A 95 -0.43 -8.34 -8.71
C MET A 95 0.57 -8.46 -9.87
N LEU A 96 1.00 -7.34 -10.46
CA LEU A 96 1.87 -7.35 -11.64
C LEU A 96 3.30 -6.96 -11.27
N VAL A 97 3.48 -5.79 -10.67
CA VAL A 97 4.81 -5.23 -10.42
C VAL A 97 5.50 -5.97 -9.28
N GLY A 98 4.87 -6.06 -8.12
CA GLY A 98 5.42 -6.72 -6.93
C GLY A 98 5.66 -8.21 -7.17
N LEU A 99 4.65 -8.92 -7.67
CA LEU A 99 4.78 -10.34 -8.03
C LEU A 99 5.81 -10.55 -9.14
N GLY A 100 5.79 -9.74 -10.20
CA GLY A 100 6.73 -9.83 -11.32
C GLY A 100 8.18 -9.63 -10.88
N CYS A 101 8.45 -8.58 -10.10
CA CYS A 101 9.76 -8.34 -9.51
C CYS A 101 10.21 -9.50 -8.61
N ALA A 102 9.32 -10.02 -7.76
CA ALA A 102 9.63 -11.16 -6.91
C ALA A 102 9.99 -12.42 -7.71
N LEU A 103 9.26 -12.70 -8.80
CA LEU A 103 9.54 -13.83 -9.69
C LEU A 103 10.85 -13.67 -10.47
N VAL A 104 11.12 -12.47 -10.99
CA VAL A 104 12.35 -12.18 -11.75
C VAL A 104 13.57 -12.25 -10.84
N ILE A 105 13.55 -11.55 -9.71
CA ILE A 105 14.68 -11.51 -8.77
C ILE A 105 14.87 -12.88 -8.10
N GLY A 106 13.77 -13.49 -7.66
CA GLY A 106 13.78 -14.83 -7.07
C GLY A 106 14.26 -15.89 -8.05
N GLY A 107 13.80 -15.83 -9.30
CA GLY A 107 14.22 -16.75 -10.36
C GLY A 107 15.69 -16.57 -10.76
N ALA A 108 16.18 -15.34 -10.83
CA ALA A 108 17.59 -15.06 -11.12
C ALA A 108 18.53 -15.61 -10.04
N LYS A 109 18.13 -15.54 -8.76
CA LYS A 109 18.96 -15.99 -7.62
C LYS A 109 18.81 -17.47 -7.30
N TYR A 110 17.62 -18.05 -7.47
CA TYR A 110 17.28 -19.39 -6.99
C TYR A 110 16.81 -20.35 -8.09
N GLY A 111 16.76 -19.93 -9.35
CA GLY A 111 16.32 -20.75 -10.47
C GLY A 111 14.81 -21.03 -10.46
N ILE A 112 14.40 -22.26 -10.79
CA ILE A 112 12.99 -22.62 -10.90
C ILE A 112 12.34 -22.70 -9.52
N GLN A 113 11.44 -21.77 -9.22
CA GLN A 113 10.64 -21.77 -7.99
C GLN A 113 9.36 -22.59 -8.18
N ARG A 114 9.08 -23.52 -7.24
CA ARG A 114 7.86 -24.33 -7.24
C ARG A 114 6.91 -23.84 -6.15
N PHE A 115 5.67 -23.55 -6.54
CA PHE A 115 4.62 -23.12 -5.62
C PHE A 115 3.61 -24.25 -5.37
N ASP A 116 3.06 -24.30 -4.16
CA ASP A 116 1.99 -25.24 -3.82
C ASP A 116 0.73 -24.91 -4.63
N ARG A 117 0.31 -25.85 -5.49
CA ARG A 117 -0.84 -25.70 -6.39
C ARG A 117 -2.15 -25.47 -5.61
N LYS A 118 -2.30 -26.06 -4.43
CA LYS A 118 -3.52 -25.94 -3.62
C LYS A 118 -3.64 -24.55 -3.04
N ARG A 119 -2.55 -24.00 -2.49
CA ARG A 119 -2.51 -22.62 -1.97
C ARG A 119 -2.71 -21.60 -3.09
N LEU A 120 -1.99 -21.77 -4.20
CA LEU A 120 -2.11 -20.87 -5.36
C LEU A 120 -3.55 -20.85 -5.90
N ARG A 121 -4.20 -22.01 -6.01
CA ARG A 121 -5.58 -22.10 -6.48
C ARG A 121 -6.54 -21.33 -5.57
N THR A 122 -6.40 -21.46 -4.25
CA THR A 122 -7.25 -20.72 -3.31
C THR A 122 -7.01 -19.21 -3.41
N SER A 123 -5.75 -18.75 -3.46
CA SER A 123 -5.42 -17.33 -3.59
C SER A 123 -5.93 -16.73 -4.90
N VAL A 124 -5.76 -17.43 -6.03
CA VAL A 124 -6.27 -16.98 -7.34
C VAL A 124 -7.80 -16.94 -7.33
N ALA A 125 -8.47 -17.93 -6.73
CA ALA A 125 -9.93 -17.91 -6.62
C ALA A 125 -10.44 -16.72 -5.78
N MET A 126 -9.80 -16.41 -4.66
CA MET A 126 -10.12 -15.23 -3.85
C MET A 126 -9.91 -13.92 -4.62
N LEU A 127 -8.78 -13.80 -5.34
CA LEU A 127 -8.50 -12.63 -6.18
C LEU A 127 -9.55 -12.46 -7.29
N MET A 128 -9.93 -13.54 -7.96
CA MET A 128 -10.98 -13.52 -9.00
C MET A 128 -12.33 -13.07 -8.42
N LEU A 129 -12.70 -13.56 -7.23
CA LEU A 129 -13.92 -13.12 -6.53
C LEU A 129 -13.86 -11.62 -6.20
N CYS A 130 -12.76 -11.14 -5.62
CA CYS A 130 -12.57 -9.72 -5.32
C CYS A 130 -12.62 -8.84 -6.58
N ALA A 131 -11.96 -9.26 -7.67
CA ALA A 131 -12.00 -8.55 -8.95
C ALA A 131 -13.43 -8.49 -9.52
N SER A 132 -14.17 -9.59 -9.42
CA SER A 132 -15.58 -9.66 -9.86
C SER A 132 -16.45 -8.66 -9.08
N CYS A 133 -16.28 -8.59 -7.76
CA CYS A 133 -16.96 -7.61 -6.91
C CYS A 133 -16.65 -6.15 -7.29
N PHE A 134 -15.45 -5.86 -7.78
CA PHE A 134 -15.09 -4.52 -8.25
C PHE A 134 -15.61 -4.20 -9.65
N ILE A 135 -15.64 -5.19 -10.56
CA ILE A 135 -16.06 -5.01 -11.96
C ILE A 135 -17.57 -4.80 -12.06
N VAL A 136 -18.38 -5.56 -11.32
CA VAL A 136 -19.86 -5.49 -11.41
C VAL A 136 -20.43 -4.07 -11.21
N PRO A 137 -19.99 -3.27 -10.21
CA PRO A 137 -20.45 -1.89 -10.04
C PRO A 137 -19.65 -0.85 -10.85
N ALA A 138 -18.56 -1.25 -11.52
CA ALA A 138 -17.77 -0.36 -12.37
C ALA A 138 -18.33 -0.22 -13.78
N VAL A 139 -19.19 -1.16 -14.20
CA VAL A 139 -19.98 -1.16 -15.44
C VAL A 139 -21.40 -0.68 -15.13
#